data_AF-A0A938B8B4-F1
#
_entry.id   AF-A0A938B8B4-F1
#
_cell.length_a   1.000
_cell.length_b   1.000
_cell.length_c   1.000
_cell.angle_alpha   90.00
_cell.angle_beta   90.00
_cell.angle_gamma   90.00
#
_symmetry.space_group_name_H-M   'P 1'
#
loop_
_entity.id
_entity.type
_entity.pdbx_description
1 polymer ?
#
loop_
_entity_poly.entity_id
_entity_poly.type
_entity_poly.pdbx_seq_one_letter_code
_entity_poly.pdbx_strand_id
1 'polypeptide(L)' 'MKTIYIKFNSRGEQVRGFYQLATRAWVTSLPDEIYKVPIDSLQILDAQYISYRRATDEEVAKAHDKIRNPFALVLQ' A
#
# COMPACT_ATOMS: atom_id res chain seq x y z
N MET A 1 -16.32 3.87 6.01
CA MET A 1 -15.46 2.81 5.42
C MET A 1 -14.11 2.87 6.11
N LYS A 2 -13.67 1.79 6.78
CA LYS A 2 -12.36 1.76 7.47
C LYS A 2 -11.27 1.34 6.48
N THR A 3 -10.20 2.13 6.39
CA THR A 3 -9.05 1.84 5.52
C THR A 3 -7.81 1.53 6.34
N ILE A 4 -6.92 0.73 5.78
CA ILE A 4 -5.64 0.35 6.37
C ILE A 4 -4.52 0.59 5.35
N TYR A 5 -3.34 0.89 5.88
CA TYR A 5 -2.11 1.03 5.09
C TYR A 5 -1.30 -0.26 5.22
N ILE A 6 -0.92 -0.83 4.09
CA ILE A 6 -0.15 -2.08 4.01
C ILE A 6 1.08 -1.92 3.13
N LYS A 7 2.05 -2.81 3.33
CA LYS A 7 3.16 -3.05 2.42
C LYS A 7 3.20 -4.54 2.09
N PHE A 8 3.47 -4.87 0.84
CA PHE A 8 3.69 -6.26 0.45
C PHE A 8 5.10 -6.70 0.87
N ASN A 9 5.26 -7.98 1.21
CA ASN A 9 6.53 -8.48 1.70
C ASN A 9 7.54 -8.76 0.58
N SER A 10 7.06 -8.90 -0.65
CA SER A 10 7.89 -9.10 -1.84
C SER A 10 7.32 -8.41 -3.08
N ARG A 11 8.18 -8.16 -4.07
CA ARG A 11 7.75 -7.58 -5.36
C ARG A 11 6.78 -8.48 -6.13
N GLY A 12 6.92 -9.81 -6.00
CA GLY A 12 5.98 -10.76 -6.61
C GLY A 12 4.57 -10.67 -5.99
N GLU A 13 4.51 -10.55 -4.66
CA GLU A 13 3.26 -10.34 -3.94
C GLU A 13 2.66 -8.97 -4.22
N GLN A 14 3.49 -7.95 -4.37
CA GLN A 14 3.04 -6.61 -4.76
C GLN A 14 2.32 -6.60 -6.09
N VAL A 15 2.91 -7.18 -7.14
CA VAL A 15 2.29 -7.20 -8.48
C VAL A 15 0.97 -7.98 -8.43
N ARG A 16 0.97 -9.17 -7.83
CA ARG A 16 -0.24 -10.01 -7.72
C ARG A 16 -1.31 -9.35 -6.84
N GLY A 17 -0.92 -8.83 -5.68
CA GLY A 17 -1.81 -8.24 -4.70
C GLY A 17 -2.44 -6.95 -5.20
N PHE A 18 -1.63 -6.08 -5.79
CA PHE A 18 -2.14 -4.86 -6.43
C PHE A 18 -3.14 -5.20 -7.53
N TYR A 19 -2.84 -6.17 -8.40
CA TYR A 19 -3.76 -6.58 -9.47
C TYR A 19 -5.10 -7.12 -8.91
N GLN A 20 -5.05 -7.97 -7.89
CA GLN A 20 -6.27 -8.51 -7.26
C GLN A 20 -7.10 -7.41 -6.59
N LEU A 21 -6.44 -6.48 -5.88
CA LEU A 21 -7.13 -5.37 -5.24
C LEU A 21 -7.70 -4.39 -6.27
N ALA A 22 -6.98 -4.05 -7.33
CA ALA A 22 -7.44 -3.10 -8.34
C ALA A 22 -8.62 -3.64 -9.17
N THR A 23 -8.72 -4.97 -9.32
CA THR A 23 -9.80 -5.61 -10.08
C THR A 23 -11.06 -5.88 -9.26
N ARG A 24 -10.92 -6.08 -7.94
CA ARG A 24 -12.01 -6.56 -7.07
C ARG A 24 -12.38 -5.58 -5.96
N ALA A 25 -11.57 -4.56 -5.74
CA ALA A 25 -11.70 -3.60 -4.65
C ALA A 25 -11.14 -2.23 -5.05
N TRP A 26 -11.03 -1.35 -4.07
CA TRP A 26 -10.35 -0.07 -4.21
C TRP A 26 -8.95 -0.15 -3.61
N VAL A 27 -7.95 0.38 -4.30
CA VAL A 27 -6.58 0.49 -3.80
C VAL A 27 -5.99 1.81 -4.25
N THR A 28 -5.30 2.49 -3.34
CA THR A 28 -4.47 3.66 -3.67
C THR A 28 -3.03 3.35 -3.33
N SER A 29 -2.13 3.55 -4.29
CA SER A 29 -0.68 3.50 -4.06
C SER A 29 -0.19 4.87 -3.58
N LEU A 30 0.61 4.86 -2.52
CA LEU A 30 1.41 5.97 -2.04
C LEU A 30 2.90 5.70 -2.36
N PRO A 31 3.79 6.70 -2.25
CA PRO A 31 5.23 6.50 -2.29
C PRO A 31 5.71 5.43 -1.30
N ASP A 32 6.92 4.90 -1.52
CA ASP A 32 7.57 3.90 -0.67
C ASP A 32 6.81 2.57 -0.55
N GLU A 33 6.09 2.22 -1.61
CA GLU A 33 5.35 0.95 -1.76
C GLU A 33 4.29 0.74 -0.68
N ILE A 34 3.68 1.84 -0.23
CA ILE A 34 2.57 1.83 0.73
C ILE A 34 1.25 1.84 -0.02
N TYR A 35 0.34 0.96 0.36
CA TYR A 35 -0.97 0.83 -0.25
C TYR A 35 -2.05 1.11 0.77
N LYS A 36 -2.97 2.01 0.43
CA LYS A 36 -4.19 2.25 1.20
C LYS A 36 -5.31 1.41 0.61
N VAL A 37 -5.87 0.52 1.42
CA VAL A 37 -6.93 -0.42 1.03
C VAL A 37 -8.07 -0.42 2.06
N PRO A 38 -9.31 -0.76 1.69
CA PRO A 38 -10.36 -1.07 2.65
C PRO A 38 -9.97 -2.29 3.49
N ILE A 39 -10.30 -2.27 4.78
CA ILE A 39 -9.98 -3.41 5.67
C ILE A 39 -10.62 -4.71 5.19
N ASP A 40 -11.84 -4.63 4.65
CA ASP A 40 -12.59 -5.78 4.15
C ASP A 40 -11.94 -6.38 2.89
N SER A 41 -11.08 -5.63 2.19
CA SER A 41 -10.35 -6.12 1.01
C SER A 41 -9.13 -6.96 1.37
N LEU A 42 -8.70 -6.99 2.64
CA LEU A 42 -7.61 -7.87 3.09
C LEU A 42 -7.95 -9.35 2.90
N GLN A 43 -9.23 -9.71 3.02
CA GLN A 43 -9.70 -11.08 2.76
C GLN A 43 -9.36 -11.56 1.33
N ILE A 44 -9.25 -10.65 0.36
CA ILE A 44 -8.87 -10.98 -1.02
C ILE A 44 -7.40 -11.39 -1.07
N LEU A 45 -6.54 -10.70 -0.30
CA LEU A 45 -5.12 -11.02 -0.21
C LEU A 45 -4.92 -12.36 0.52
N ASP A 46 -5.63 -12.55 1.64
CA ASP A 46 -5.57 -13.78 2.44
C ASP A 46 -6.02 -14.99 1.61
N ALA A 47 -7.15 -14.87 0.89
CA ALA A 47 -7.67 -15.93 0.01
C ALA A 47 -6.76 -16.26 -1.18
N GLN A 48 -5.81 -15.39 -1.52
CA GLN A 48 -4.84 -15.59 -2.58
C GLN A 48 -3.44 -15.94 -2.06
N TYR A 49 -3.30 -16.14 -0.75
CA TYR A 49 -2.03 -16.39 -0.05
C TYR A 49 -0.97 -15.32 -0.37
N ILE A 50 -1.40 -14.05 -0.42
CA ILE A 50 -0.52 -12.91 -0.67
C ILE A 50 -0.10 -12.35 0.67
N SER A 51 1.19 -12.39 0.99
CA SER A 51 1.68 -11.87 2.27
C SER A 51 1.81 -10.35 2.22
N TYR A 52 1.34 -9.72 3.28
CA TYR A 52 1.46 -8.29 3.51
C TYR A 52 1.71 -8.04 4.99
N ARG A 53 2.18 -6.83 5.31
CA ARG A 53 2.23 -6.30 6.67
C ARG A 53 1.55 -4.95 6.72
N ARG A 54 1.12 -4.57 7.92
CA ARG A 54 0.67 -3.19 8.16
C ARG A 54 1.87 -2.24 8.04
N ALA A 55 1.68 -1.12 7.37
CA ALA A 55 2.64 -0.02 7.35
C ALA A 55 2.65 0.67 8.73
N THR A 56 3.82 1.07 9.22
CA THR A 56 3.90 1.83 10.48
C THR A 56 3.40 3.26 10.28
N ASP A 57 3.00 3.93 11.36
CA ASP A 57 2.54 5.32 11.27
C ASP A 57 3.64 6.25 10.72
N GLU A 58 4.91 5.96 11.02
CA GLU A 58 6.07 6.68 10.49
C GLU A 58 6.25 6.49 8.98
N GLU A 59 6.08 5.27 8.47
CA GLU A 59 6.14 4.98 7.04
C GLU A 59 5.02 5.72 6.30
N VAL A 60 3.81 5.69 6.84
CA VAL A 60 2.63 6.38 6.29
C VAL A 60 2.84 7.89 6.29
N ALA A 61 3.37 8.46 7.38
CA ALA A 61 3.68 9.88 7.46
C ALA A 61 4.72 10.29 6.40
N LYS A 62 5.81 9.53 6.24
CA LYS A 62 6.84 9.79 5.22
C LYS A 62 6.28 9.74 3.80
N ALA A 63 5.45 8.75 3.49
CA ALA A 63 4.84 8.64 2.17
C ALA A 63 3.86 9.80 1.88
N HIS A 64 3.13 10.26 2.89
CA HIS A 64 2.27 11.44 2.77
C HIS A 64 3.07 12.74 2.61
N ASP A 65 4.21 12.88 3.29
CA ASP A 65 5.08 14.04 3.17
C ASP A 65 5.60 14.20 1.73
N LYS A 66 6.04 13.10 1.11
CA LYS A 66 6.47 13.08 -0.30
C LYS A 66 5.38 13.50 -1.30
N ILE A 67 4.12 13.25 -0.98
CA ILE A 67 2.98 13.70 -1.81
C ILE A 67 2.75 15.21 -1.63
N ARG A 68 2.88 15.71 -0.40
CA ARG A 68 2.70 17.13 -0.08
C ARG A 68 3.86 17.99 -0.57
N ASN A 69 5.07 17.43 -0.64
CA ASN A 69 6.29 18.12 -1.03
C ASN A 69 7.11 17.31 -2.05
N PRO A 70 6.69 17.28 -3.34
CA PRO A 70 7.38 16.49 -4.36
C PRO A 70 8.82 16.96 -4.64
N PHE A 71 9.21 18.16 -4.18
CA PHE A 71 10.53 18.75 -4.41
C PHE A 71 11.56 18.45 -3.31
N ALA A 72 11.16 17.85 -2.18
CA ALA A 72 12.10 17.52 -1.10
C ALA A 72 13.11 16.41 -1.48
N LEU A 73 12.87 15.67 -2.56
CA LEU A 73 13.71 14.55 -2.99
C LEU A 73 14.83 14.92 -3.99
N VAL A 74 14.91 16.18 -4.47
CA VAL A 74 15.77 16.58 -5.60
C VAL A 74 16.95 17.47 -5.15
N LEU A 75 17.44 17.30 -3.92
CA LEU A 75 18.66 17.97 -3.44
C LEU A 75 19.56 16.95 -2.72
N GLN A 76 20.22 16.10 -3.50
CA GLN A 76 21.46 15.43 -3.12
C GLN A 76 22.41 15.42 -4.32
#